data_AF-A0AAV4J328-F1
#
_entry.id   AF-A0AAV4J328-F1
#
_cell.length_a   1.000
_cell.length_b   1.000
_cell.length_c   1.000
_cell.angle_alpha   90.00
_cell.angle_beta   90.00
_cell.angle_gamma   90.00
#
_symmetry.space_group_name_H-M   'P 1'
#
loop_
_entity.id
_entity.type
_entity.pdbx_description
1 polymer ?
#
loop_
_entity_poly.entity_id
_entity_poly.type
_entity_poly.pdbx_seq_one_letter_code
_entity_poly.pdbx_strand_id
1 'polypeptide(L)'
;MDASVAIALVIALDSDELPRKRRKWSKDWFLKRETYGHYKLLKELRCNEPEDFRNFLRMDAPSFDELLGLFHSFIRQNRYHSSEEEDAISVHSEQH
;
A
#
# COMPACT_ATOMS: atom_id res chain seq x y z
N MET A 1 -45.19 -28.21 -32.09
CA MET A 1 -44.16 -28.00 -31.06
C MET A 1 -44.88 -27.98 -29.72
N ASP A 2 -44.46 -28.83 -28.78
CA ASP A 2 -45.11 -28.96 -27.48
C ASP A 2 -45.06 -27.61 -26.74
N ALA A 3 -46.18 -27.17 -26.17
CA ALA A 3 -46.25 -25.89 -25.45
C ALA A 3 -45.21 -25.81 -24.33
N SER A 4 -44.87 -26.95 -23.75
CA SER A 4 -43.84 -27.11 -22.72
C SER A 4 -42.46 -26.67 -23.22
N VAL A 5 -42.13 -26.96 -24.49
CA VAL A 5 -40.87 -26.58 -25.13
C VAL A 5 -40.83 -25.08 -25.40
N ALA A 6 -41.95 -24.50 -25.84
CA ALA A 6 -42.05 -23.06 -26.06
C ALA A 6 -41.90 -22.27 -24.75
N ILE A 7 -42.53 -22.74 -23.67
CA ILE A 7 -42.43 -22.12 -22.33
C ILE A 7 -41.00 -22.21 -21.79
N ALA A 8 -40.35 -23.37 -21.92
CA ALA A 8 -38.96 -23.54 -21.51
C ALA A 8 -38.00 -22.61 -22.27
N LEU A 9 -38.25 -22.40 -23.57
CA LEU A 9 -37.46 -21.50 -24.39
C LEU A 9 -37.62 -20.03 -23.95
N VAL A 10 -38.85 -19.60 -23.65
CA VAL A 10 -39.13 -18.24 -23.16
C VAL A 10 -38.44 -17.97 -21.82
N ILE A 11 -38.49 -18.91 -20.88
CA ILE A 11 -37.83 -18.77 -19.57
C ILE A 11 -36.31 -18.71 -19.72
N ALA A 12 -35.74 -19.53 -20.61
CA ALA A 12 -34.29 -19.56 -20.84
C ALA A 12 -33.78 -18.26 -21.48
N LEU A 13 -34.57 -17.61 -22.33
CA LEU A 13 -34.22 -16.34 -22.98
C LEU A 13 -34.41 -15.11 -22.07
N ASP A 14 -35.24 -15.22 -21.02
CA ASP A 14 -35.51 -14.14 -20.06
C ASP A 14 -34.52 -14.12 -18.88
N SER A 15 -33.62 -15.11 -18.80
CA SER A 15 -32.70 -15.30 -17.67
C SER A 15 -31.43 -14.40 -17.72
N ASP A 16 -31.40 -13.38 -18.58
CA ASP A 16 -30.27 -12.44 -18.74
C ASP A 16 -30.21 -11.34 -17.65
N GLU A 17 -30.72 -11.64 -16.46
CA GLU A 17 -30.49 -10.84 -15.26
C GLU A 17 -29.03 -11.04 -14.81
N LEU A 18 -28.12 -10.20 -15.34
CA LEU A 18 -26.72 -10.17 -14.89
C LEU A 18 -26.69 -10.10 -13.35
N PRO A 19 -25.94 -10.99 -12.68
CA PRO A 19 -25.96 -11.06 -11.23
C PRO A 19 -25.61 -9.69 -10.63
N ARG A 20 -26.50 -9.15 -9.79
CA ARG A 20 -26.30 -7.85 -9.13
C ARG A 20 -24.90 -7.81 -8.51
N LYS A 21 -24.10 -6.83 -8.96
CA LYS A 21 -22.71 -6.66 -8.52
C LYS A 21 -22.73 -6.44 -7.00
N ARG A 22 -22.34 -7.47 -6.24
CA ARG A 22 -22.31 -7.40 -4.78
C ARG A 22 -21.38 -6.28 -4.35
N ARG A 23 -21.75 -5.55 -3.29
CA ARG A 23 -20.86 -4.56 -2.67
C ARG A 23 -19.58 -5.25 -2.22
N LYS A 24 -18.44 -4.87 -2.82
CA LYS A 24 -17.13 -5.32 -2.35
C LYS A 24 -16.83 -4.63 -1.02
N TRP A 25 -16.68 -5.42 0.05
CA TRP A 25 -16.36 -4.93 1.39
C TRP A 25 -14.90 -4.52 1.55
N SER A 26 -14.03 -5.07 0.70
CA SER A 26 -12.60 -4.81 0.73
C SER A 26 -12.11 -4.48 -0.69
N LYS A 27 -11.19 -3.52 -0.79
CA LYS A 27 -10.59 -3.11 -2.05
C LYS A 27 -9.57 -4.14 -2.52
N ASP A 28 -9.44 -4.31 -3.83
CA ASP A 28 -8.58 -5.36 -4.40
C ASP A 28 -7.09 -5.15 -4.02
N TRP A 29 -6.65 -3.89 -3.82
CA TRP A 29 -5.30 -3.60 -3.32
C TRP A 29 -5.08 -4.02 -1.86
N PHE A 30 -6.12 -4.02 -1.03
CA PHE A 30 -6.00 -4.40 0.38
C PHE A 30 -5.74 -5.90 0.52
N LEU A 31 -6.35 -6.70 -0.35
CA LEU A 31 -6.12 -8.15 -0.42
C LEU A 31 -4.67 -8.49 -0.83
N LYS A 32 -4.02 -7.60 -1.57
CA LYS A 32 -2.63 -7.76 -2.01
C LYS A 32 -1.61 -7.40 -0.93
N ARG A 33 -2.02 -6.84 0.21
CA ARG A 33 -1.12 -6.39 1.30
C ARG A 33 -0.20 -7.49 1.83
N GLU A 34 -0.67 -8.74 1.88
CA GLU A 34 0.15 -9.85 2.39
C GLU A 34 1.25 -10.25 1.40
N THR A 35 1.00 -10.06 0.10
CA THR A 35 1.94 -10.39 -0.99
C THR A 35 2.96 -9.28 -1.23
N TYR A 36 2.53 -8.02 -1.13
CA TYR A 36 3.40 -6.86 -1.29
C TYR A 36 3.69 -6.27 0.09
N GLY A 37 4.90 -6.51 0.61
CA GLY A 37 5.35 -5.86 1.84
C GLY A 37 5.07 -4.35 1.83
N HIS A 38 4.85 -3.77 3.01
CA HIS A 38 4.22 -2.45 3.21
C HIS A 38 4.70 -1.33 2.26
N TYR A 39 6.00 -1.28 1.94
CA TYR A 39 6.55 -0.27 1.04
C TYR A 39 6.07 -0.40 -0.42
N LYS A 40 6.01 -1.63 -0.97
CA LYS A 40 5.54 -1.86 -2.34
C LYS A 40 4.07 -1.46 -2.47
N LEU A 41 3.25 -1.78 -1.46
CA LEU A 41 1.85 -1.39 -1.43
C LEU A 41 1.68 0.14 -1.42
N LEU A 42 2.45 0.85 -0.58
CA LEU A 42 2.42 2.31 -0.55
C LEU A 42 2.78 2.95 -1.89
N LYS A 43 3.74 2.37 -2.61
CA LYS A 43 4.14 2.83 -3.94
C LYS A 43 3.02 2.63 -4.97
N GLU A 44 2.36 1.47 -4.96
CA GLU A 44 1.21 1.19 -5.82
C GLU A 44 0.03 2.12 -5.53
N LEU A 45 -0.29 2.33 -4.24
CA LEU A 45 -1.36 3.23 -3.82
C LEU A 45 -1.08 4.67 -4.24
N ARG A 46 0.15 5.14 -4.11
CA ARG A 46 0.53 6.51 -4.48
C ARG A 46 0.28 6.79 -5.96
N CYS A 47 0.57 5.82 -6.85
CA CYS A 47 0.41 6.00 -8.29
C CYS A 47 -1.00 5.72 -8.80
N ASN A 48 -1.66 4.69 -8.27
CA ASN A 48 -2.92 4.18 -8.83
C ASN A 48 -4.17 4.69 -8.10
N GLU A 49 -4.08 4.89 -6.76
CA GLU A 49 -5.24 5.23 -5.91
C GLU A 49 -4.84 6.25 -4.82
N PRO A 50 -4.61 7.53 -5.17
CA PRO A 50 -4.06 8.54 -4.26
C PRO A 50 -4.97 8.87 -3.06
N GLU A 51 -6.29 8.72 -3.22
CA GLU A 51 -7.23 8.87 -2.11
C GLU A 51 -7.09 7.75 -1.07
N ASP A 52 -6.81 6.53 -1.53
CA ASP A 52 -6.57 5.40 -0.64
C ASP A 52 -5.20 5.44 -0.01
N PHE A 53 -4.19 5.96 -0.71
CA PHE A 53 -2.91 6.31 -0.10
C PHE A 53 -3.14 7.23 1.10
N ARG A 54 -3.94 8.29 0.91
CA ARG A 54 -4.28 9.23 1.99
C ARG A 54 -5.06 8.57 3.12
N ASN A 55 -6.04 7.71 2.81
CA ASN A 55 -6.82 7.01 3.83
C ASN A 55 -5.98 5.99 4.61
N PHE A 56 -5.07 5.30 3.93
CA PHE A 56 -4.19 4.29 4.52
C PHE A 56 -3.17 4.90 5.47
N LEU A 57 -2.53 6.00 5.08
CA LEU A 57 -1.56 6.72 5.91
C LEU A 57 -2.19 7.77 6.83
N ARG A 58 -3.47 8.11 6.63
CA ARG A 58 -4.16 9.27 7.22
C ARG A 58 -3.41 10.59 7.00
N MET A 59 -2.71 10.68 5.87
CA MET A 59 -1.79 11.78 5.56
C MET A 59 -1.63 11.89 4.04
N ASP A 60 -1.46 13.10 3.53
CA ASP A 60 -1.18 13.36 2.11
C ASP A 60 0.27 12.98 1.74
N ALA A 61 0.52 12.77 0.45
CA ALA A 61 1.84 12.38 -0.04
C ALA A 61 2.94 13.43 0.25
N PRO A 62 2.71 14.75 0.08
CA PRO A 62 3.69 15.77 0.45
C PRO A 62 4.12 15.69 1.92
N SER A 63 3.16 15.61 2.85
CA SER A 63 3.45 15.48 4.28
C SER A 63 4.24 14.20 4.61
N PHE A 64 3.94 13.09 3.94
CA PHE A 64 4.72 11.85 4.08
C PHE A 64 6.16 12.04 3.62
N ASP A 65 6.37 12.70 2.48
CA ASP A 65 7.70 12.90 1.90
C ASP A 65 8.55 13.87 2.75
N GLU A 66 7.93 14.88 3.36
CA GLU A 66 8.57 15.77 4.34
C GLU A 66 9.06 14.99 5.58
N LEU A 67 8.18 14.21 6.21
CA LEU A 67 8.54 13.38 7.35
C LEU A 67 9.64 12.37 7.01
N LEU A 68 9.56 11.76 5.83
CA LEU A 68 10.58 10.84 5.36
C LEU A 68 11.93 11.55 5.20
N GLY A 69 11.95 12.77 4.64
CA GLY A 69 13.15 13.59 4.52
C GLY A 69 13.77 13.98 5.87
N LEU A 70 12.95 14.36 6.85
CA LEU A 70 13.39 14.62 8.23
C LEU A 70 14.00 13.37 8.86
N PHE A 71 13.35 12.22 8.71
CA PHE A 71 13.82 10.95 9.26
C PHE A 71 15.16 10.51 8.63
N HIS A 72 15.32 10.67 7.31
CA HIS A 72 16.59 10.42 6.63
C HIS A 72 17.71 11.33 7.15
N SER A 73 17.40 12.61 7.37
CA SER A 73 18.38 13.59 7.87
C SER A 73 18.81 13.26 9.30
N PHE A 74 17.86 12.87 10.15
CA PHE A 74 18.11 12.44 11.53
C PHE A 74 18.96 11.16 11.61
N ILE A 75 18.60 10.11 10.86
CA ILE A 75 19.39 8.87 10.82
C ILE A 75 20.83 9.16 10.37
N ARG A 76 20.97 9.97 9.32
CA ARG A 76 22.27 10.34 8.79
C ARG A 76 23.11 11.05 9.85
N GLN A 77 22.55 12.04 10.55
CA GLN A 77 23.23 12.76 11.61
C GLN A 77 23.66 11.85 12.76
N ASN A 78 22.78 10.97 13.23
CA ASN A 78 23.12 10.03 14.32
C ASN A 78 24.25 9.06 13.92
N ARG A 79 24.28 8.61 12.67
CA ARG A 79 25.36 7.74 12.18
C ARG A 79 26.72 8.44 12.17
N TYR A 80 26.76 9.74 11.89
CA TYR A 80 28.01 10.52 11.90
C TYR A 80 28.51 10.79 13.32
N HIS A 81 27.61 11.14 14.26
CA HIS A 81 28.00 11.35 15.66
C HIS A 81 28.59 10.09 16.30
N SER A 82 28.05 8.90 16.01
CA SER A 82 28.64 7.64 16.48
C SER A 82 30.01 7.31 15.87
N SER A 83 30.40 7.92 14.75
CA SER A 83 31.74 7.74 14.17
C SER A 83 32.77 8.64 14.84
N GLU A 84 32.40 9.89 15.12
CA GLU A 84 33.29 10.88 15.74
C GLU A 84 33.68 10.50 17.19
N GLU A 85 32.75 9.88 17.94
CA GLU A 85 33.04 9.40 19.30
C GLU A 85 34.03 8.23 19.30
N GLU A 86 33.91 7.28 18.38
CA GLU A 86 34.83 6.14 18.27
C GLU A 86 36.24 6.58 17.82
N ASP A 87 36.32 7.51 16.88
CA ASP A 87 37.59 8.09 16.43
C ASP A 87 38.30 8.88 17.55
N ALA A 88 37.54 9.61 18.37
CA ALA A 88 38.08 10.34 19.51
C ALA A 88 38.58 9.42 20.64
N ILE A 89 37.91 8.29 20.86
CA ILE A 89 38.33 7.28 21.85
C ILE A 89 39.59 6.53 21.37
N SER A 90 39.71 6.23 20.08
CA SER A 90 40.91 5.59 19.51
C SER A 90 42.16 6.45 19.72
N VAL A 91 42.08 7.74 19.37
CA VAL A 91 43.19 8.69 19.51
C VAL A 91 43.64 8.85 20.97
N HIS A 92 42.71 8.76 21.93
CA HIS A 92 43.02 8.85 23.35
C HIS A 92 43.65 7.55 23.91
N SER A 93 43.37 6.40 23.29
CA SER A 93 43.91 5.10 23.69
C SER A 93 45.34 4.82 23.21
N GLU A 94 45.82 5.52 22.17
CA GLU A 94 47.20 5.41 21.65
C GLU A 94 48.22 6.31 22.38
N GLN A 95 47.76 7.19 23.29
CA GLN A 95 48.62 8.11 24.04
C GLN A 95 49.08 7.57 25.41
N HIS A 96 48.81 6.30 25.73
CA HIS A 96 49.10 5.70 27.03
C HIS A 96 49.81 4.35 26.91
#